data_AF-A0A0Q9CHY9-F1
#
_entry.id   AF-A0A0Q9CHY9-F1
#
_cell.length_a   1.000
_cell.length_b   1.000
_cell.length_c   1.000
_cell.angle_alpha   90.00
_cell.angle_beta   90.00
_cell.angle_gamma   90.00
#
_symmetry.space_group_name_H-M   'P 1'
#
loop_
_entity.id
_entity.type
_entity.pdbx_description
1 polymer ?
#
loop_
_entity_poly.entity_id
_entity_poly.type
_entity_poly.pdbx_seq_one_letter_code
_entity_poly.pdbx_strand_id
1 'polypeptide(L)'
;MHSNTPAADKFAFPADLPVPQPLRDLLQACPQLRDSSASVSGFFAFHAEPPHAVARYLGGEGHASGQFAAQQLGVFGTQPDGAAIAVWRAPQGGMPVVYLGSEGGGRVLASDALQFLRLLGIGYGEFALSGDMDDPPEEGSEVARELLEWLARQGLAVPSTGEDIVSEAEQRWPDFDGWIEDAVQGRLQQSASGSAVPATGAAHAPAPEGGGSPWVQMLACIGRRIDDPVVRQWLASVGAKPLKPATPHNNRTYVTSQSTGIAVFAERAPRHRSLWPPVRDGRVWRTHVVRILVPAQAAQVVPLPQGLSWQHFPGTDADDPYVTLPVNDMLEMILERDGEGPGIGRVFVKLRQELDFIEASASYEETQPLVYVEGAFFATWCALHGLLNPQRYPDSVLAPWRARVATPLQFLHGPCQRIVWSSDITDEANGFWGYYYKGFGAPDDQRWQADIQAVFGSSNHFRDPDEARTPDSWEAFDAIAPTIAMRFAEWRATLAAG
;
A
#
# COMPACT_ATOMS: atom_id res chain seq x y z
N MET A 1 -32.46 -26.61 -22.31
CA MET A 1 -31.43 -26.86 -21.28
C MET A 1 -30.38 -27.76 -21.90
N HIS A 2 -29.35 -27.15 -22.53
CA HIS A 2 -28.22 -27.91 -23.04
C HIS A 2 -27.19 -28.02 -21.93
N SER A 3 -26.91 -29.27 -21.53
CA SER A 3 -25.81 -29.63 -20.64
C SER A 3 -24.50 -29.35 -21.38
N ASN A 4 -23.76 -28.34 -20.94
CA ASN A 4 -22.38 -28.06 -21.35
C ASN A 4 -21.44 -28.76 -20.37
N THR A 5 -21.35 -30.09 -20.42
CA THR A 5 -20.29 -30.81 -19.70
C THR A 5 -19.04 -30.84 -20.58
N PRO A 6 -17.92 -30.20 -20.20
CA PRO A 6 -16.71 -30.17 -21.01
C PRO A 6 -16.04 -31.56 -21.08
N ALA A 7 -15.41 -31.87 -22.22
CA ALA A 7 -14.48 -33.00 -22.34
C ALA A 7 -13.16 -32.71 -21.59
N ALA A 8 -12.42 -33.74 -21.19
CA ALA A 8 -11.29 -33.69 -20.24
C ALA A 8 -10.13 -32.72 -20.58
N ASP A 9 -10.07 -32.20 -21.81
CA ASP A 9 -9.00 -31.33 -22.33
C ASP A 9 -9.46 -29.91 -22.72
N LYS A 10 -10.70 -29.52 -22.42
CA LYS A 10 -11.30 -28.27 -22.95
C LYS A 10 -11.23 -27.09 -21.98
N PHE A 11 -10.04 -26.72 -21.50
CA PHE A 11 -9.87 -25.33 -21.06
C PHE A 11 -9.61 -24.46 -22.28
N ALA A 12 -10.22 -23.28 -22.34
CA ALA A 12 -9.98 -22.29 -23.37
C ALA A 12 -8.65 -21.52 -23.13
N PHE A 13 -7.56 -22.26 -22.92
CA PHE A 13 -6.23 -21.66 -22.78
C PHE A 13 -5.77 -21.07 -24.12
N PRO A 14 -4.89 -20.05 -24.11
CA PRO A 14 -4.17 -19.61 -25.30
C PRO A 14 -3.53 -20.80 -26.03
N ALA A 15 -3.51 -20.79 -27.37
CA ALA A 15 -3.19 -21.96 -28.20
C ALA A 15 -1.85 -22.64 -27.86
N ASP A 16 -0.85 -21.87 -27.42
CA ASP A 16 0.47 -22.39 -27.09
C ASP A 16 0.64 -22.69 -25.59
N LEU A 17 -0.36 -22.41 -24.75
CA LEU A 17 -0.29 -22.55 -23.31
C LEU A 17 -0.86 -23.91 -22.87
N PRO A 18 -0.02 -24.85 -22.42
CA PRO A 18 -0.50 -26.17 -22.03
C PRO A 18 -1.28 -26.10 -20.72
N VAL A 19 -2.39 -26.85 -20.65
CA VAL A 19 -3.04 -27.17 -19.37
C VAL A 19 -2.06 -28.01 -18.54
N PRO A 20 -1.78 -27.66 -17.28
CA PRO A 20 -0.93 -28.48 -16.40
C PRO A 20 -1.47 -29.90 -16.22
N GLN A 21 -0.58 -30.89 -16.24
CA GLN A 21 -0.94 -32.32 -16.10
C GLN A 21 -1.77 -32.62 -14.84
N PRO A 22 -1.45 -32.09 -13.63
CA PRO A 22 -2.26 -32.33 -12.44
C PRO A 22 -3.74 -31.92 -12.58
N LEU A 23 -4.02 -30.80 -13.26
CA LEU A 23 -5.40 -30.36 -13.50
C LEU A 23 -6.14 -31.32 -14.43
N ARG A 24 -5.46 -31.79 -15.51
CA ARG A 24 -6.03 -32.79 -16.42
C ARG A 24 -6.33 -34.09 -15.69
N ASP A 25 -5.37 -34.60 -14.92
CA ASP A 25 -5.49 -35.87 -14.20
C ASP A 25 -6.63 -35.85 -13.18
N LEU A 26 -6.77 -34.74 -12.43
CA LEU A 26 -7.88 -34.55 -11.50
C LEU A 26 -9.22 -34.56 -12.23
N LEU A 27 -9.38 -33.70 -13.25
CA LEU A 27 -10.66 -33.56 -13.94
C LEU A 27 -11.03 -34.79 -14.78
N GLN A 28 -10.05 -35.58 -15.23
CA GLN A 28 -10.29 -36.88 -15.86
C GLN A 28 -10.76 -37.92 -14.83
N ALA A 29 -10.16 -37.95 -13.64
CA ALA A 29 -10.53 -38.88 -12.58
C ALA A 29 -11.84 -38.52 -11.87
N CYS A 30 -12.16 -37.23 -11.80
CA CYS A 30 -13.28 -36.67 -11.04
C CYS A 30 -14.12 -35.73 -11.93
N PRO A 31 -14.84 -36.27 -12.94
CA PRO A 31 -15.59 -35.45 -13.90
C PRO A 31 -16.71 -34.61 -13.26
N GLN A 32 -17.18 -34.96 -12.06
CA GLN A 32 -18.16 -34.17 -11.29
C GLN A 32 -17.63 -32.79 -10.88
N LEU A 33 -16.31 -32.62 -10.72
CA LEU A 33 -15.70 -31.34 -10.40
C LEU A 33 -15.73 -30.34 -11.58
N ARG A 34 -16.23 -30.77 -12.75
CA ARG A 34 -16.41 -29.91 -13.93
C ARG A 34 -17.71 -29.12 -13.91
N ASP A 35 -18.61 -29.39 -12.97
CA ASP A 35 -19.82 -28.61 -12.83
C ASP A 35 -19.46 -27.23 -12.29
N SER A 36 -19.54 -26.21 -13.15
CA SER A 36 -19.21 -24.82 -12.80
C SER A 36 -20.17 -24.21 -11.77
N SER A 37 -21.27 -24.88 -11.44
CA SER A 37 -22.19 -24.47 -10.37
C SER A 37 -21.87 -25.09 -9.01
N ALA A 38 -20.98 -26.08 -8.96
CA ALA A 38 -20.56 -26.75 -7.74
C ALA A 38 -19.18 -26.23 -7.29
N SER A 39 -19.10 -25.75 -6.05
CA SER A 39 -17.81 -25.38 -5.46
C SER A 39 -16.95 -26.62 -5.20
N VAL A 40 -15.66 -26.50 -5.49
CA VAL A 40 -14.64 -27.52 -5.22
C VAL A 40 -13.97 -27.29 -3.87
N SER A 41 -13.79 -26.03 -3.48
CA SER A 41 -13.21 -25.62 -2.19
C SER A 41 -13.64 -24.18 -1.91
N GLY A 42 -14.33 -23.95 -0.79
CA GLY A 42 -14.79 -22.60 -0.43
C GLY A 42 -15.70 -22.02 -1.51
N PHE A 43 -15.29 -20.95 -2.16
CA PHE A 43 -16.00 -20.37 -3.31
C PHE A 43 -15.35 -20.64 -4.68
N PHE A 44 -14.31 -21.47 -4.74
CA PHE A 44 -13.63 -21.81 -5.99
C PHE A 44 -14.38 -22.90 -6.77
N ALA A 45 -14.63 -22.65 -8.05
CA ALA A 45 -15.11 -23.65 -9.01
C ALA A 45 -14.24 -23.66 -10.27
N PHE A 46 -14.19 -24.81 -10.97
CA PHE A 46 -13.52 -24.92 -12.26
C PHE A 46 -14.39 -24.37 -13.38
N HIS A 47 -13.78 -23.57 -14.27
CA HIS A 47 -14.44 -23.02 -15.45
C HIS A 47 -13.64 -23.36 -16.72
N ALA A 48 -14.33 -23.93 -17.71
CA ALA A 48 -13.76 -24.37 -18.98
C ALA A 48 -13.69 -23.26 -20.04
N GLU A 49 -14.64 -22.33 -20.00
CA GLU A 49 -14.67 -21.15 -20.86
C GLU A 49 -14.07 -19.96 -20.09
N PRO A 50 -13.29 -19.07 -20.75
CA PRO A 50 -12.70 -17.95 -20.06
C PRO A 50 -13.83 -16.97 -19.70
N PRO A 51 -13.96 -16.54 -18.44
CA PRO A 51 -14.80 -15.39 -18.13
C PRO A 51 -14.38 -14.23 -19.04
N HIS A 52 -15.36 -13.52 -19.60
CA HIS A 52 -15.21 -12.55 -20.70
C HIS A 52 -13.84 -11.84 -20.75
N ALA A 53 -13.01 -12.25 -21.72
CA ALA A 53 -11.71 -11.71 -22.13
C ALA A 53 -10.78 -11.27 -20.97
N VAL A 54 -9.80 -12.10 -20.61
CA VAL A 54 -8.67 -11.75 -19.70
C VAL A 54 -8.04 -10.39 -20.03
N ALA A 55 -8.04 -9.97 -21.30
CA ALA A 55 -7.60 -8.64 -21.72
C ALA A 55 -8.39 -7.48 -21.08
N ARG A 56 -9.68 -7.67 -20.73
CA ARG A 56 -10.49 -6.68 -20.00
C ARG A 56 -9.97 -6.43 -18.58
N TYR A 57 -9.48 -7.46 -17.90
CA TYR A 57 -8.82 -7.31 -16.59
C TYR A 57 -7.54 -6.47 -16.66
N LEU A 58 -6.96 -6.34 -17.87
CA LEU A 58 -5.65 -5.73 -18.09
C LEU A 58 -5.75 -4.40 -18.87
N GLY A 59 -6.80 -3.61 -18.61
CA GLY A 59 -6.96 -2.26 -19.19
C GLY A 59 -7.90 -2.16 -20.41
N GLY A 60 -8.66 -3.22 -20.72
CA GLY A 60 -9.61 -3.23 -21.84
C GLY A 60 -9.01 -3.70 -23.16
N GLU A 61 -9.86 -3.95 -24.17
CA GLU A 61 -9.47 -4.58 -25.46
C GLU A 61 -8.48 -3.77 -26.33
N GLY A 62 -8.01 -2.59 -25.87
CA GLY A 62 -7.41 -1.57 -26.73
C GLY A 62 -5.88 -1.48 -26.80
N HIS A 63 -5.09 -1.91 -25.80
CA HIS A 63 -3.62 -1.76 -25.85
C HIS A 63 -2.86 -3.09 -25.90
N ALA A 64 -1.81 -3.13 -26.72
CA ALA A 64 -1.04 -4.34 -27.05
C ALA A 64 -0.48 -5.09 -25.83
N SER A 65 -0.12 -4.37 -24.75
CA SER A 65 0.39 -4.98 -23.52
C SER A 65 -0.63 -5.87 -22.81
N GLY A 66 -1.90 -5.47 -22.73
CA GLY A 66 -2.96 -6.26 -22.09
C GLY A 66 -3.29 -7.51 -22.91
N GLN A 67 -3.29 -7.38 -24.24
CA GLN A 67 -3.46 -8.54 -25.15
C GLN A 67 -2.29 -9.52 -25.03
N PHE A 68 -1.05 -9.03 -25.00
CA PHE A 68 0.12 -9.88 -24.83
C PHE A 68 0.10 -10.62 -23.49
N ALA A 69 -0.22 -9.92 -22.40
CA ALA A 69 -0.32 -10.52 -21.08
C ALA A 69 -1.45 -11.56 -21.01
N ALA A 70 -2.60 -11.31 -21.64
CA ALA A 70 -3.66 -12.31 -21.76
C ALA A 70 -3.22 -13.61 -22.46
N GLN A 71 -2.29 -13.54 -23.43
CA GLN A 71 -1.72 -14.73 -24.07
C GLN A 71 -0.78 -15.54 -23.15
N GLN A 72 -0.36 -14.97 -22.01
CA GLN A 72 0.45 -15.67 -21.01
C GLN A 72 -0.39 -16.28 -19.88
N LEU A 73 -1.71 -16.15 -19.91
CA LEU A 73 -2.61 -16.54 -18.83
C LEU A 73 -3.64 -17.57 -19.31
N GLY A 74 -3.68 -18.72 -18.65
CA GLY A 74 -4.69 -19.75 -18.84
C GLY A 74 -5.66 -19.76 -17.67
N VAL A 75 -6.77 -19.04 -17.77
CA VAL A 75 -7.80 -19.00 -16.73
C VAL A 75 -8.54 -20.33 -16.66
N PHE A 76 -8.68 -20.88 -15.46
CA PHE A 76 -9.34 -22.17 -15.23
C PHE A 76 -10.31 -22.18 -14.05
N GLY A 77 -10.45 -21.06 -13.34
CA GLY A 77 -11.42 -20.91 -12.26
C GLY A 77 -11.74 -19.45 -11.97
N THR A 78 -12.82 -19.23 -11.23
CA THR A 78 -13.28 -17.90 -10.81
C THR A 78 -13.78 -17.92 -9.38
N GLN A 79 -13.86 -16.74 -8.76
CA GLN A 79 -14.48 -16.51 -7.47
C GLN A 79 -15.71 -15.57 -7.60
N PRO A 80 -16.60 -15.52 -6.59
CA PRO A 80 -17.86 -14.77 -6.67
C PRO A 80 -17.69 -13.26 -6.86
N ASP A 81 -16.55 -12.70 -6.41
CA ASP A 81 -16.13 -11.31 -6.58
C ASP A 81 -15.70 -10.96 -8.01
N GLY A 82 -15.77 -11.93 -8.93
CA GLY A 82 -15.33 -11.79 -10.30
C GLY A 82 -13.81 -11.93 -10.47
N ALA A 83 -13.07 -12.31 -9.43
CA ALA A 83 -11.66 -12.64 -9.57
C ALA A 83 -11.46 -13.94 -10.33
N ALA A 84 -10.31 -14.06 -10.98
CA ALA A 84 -9.98 -15.21 -11.80
C ALA A 84 -8.72 -15.92 -11.28
N ILE A 85 -8.74 -17.25 -11.37
CA ILE A 85 -7.58 -18.10 -11.10
C ILE A 85 -7.02 -18.57 -12.43
N ALA A 86 -5.72 -18.34 -12.64
CA ALA A 86 -5.05 -18.64 -13.89
C ALA A 86 -3.74 -19.39 -13.68
N VAL A 87 -3.33 -20.14 -14.69
CA VAL A 87 -1.94 -20.54 -14.85
C VAL A 87 -1.22 -19.43 -15.59
N TRP A 88 -0.09 -18.97 -15.06
CA TRP A 88 0.72 -17.91 -15.67
C TRP A 88 1.99 -18.48 -16.29
N ARG A 89 2.24 -18.21 -17.57
CA ARG A 89 3.54 -18.44 -18.20
C ARG A 89 4.51 -17.36 -17.72
N ALA A 90 5.21 -17.65 -16.64
CA ALA A 90 6.19 -16.73 -16.07
C ALA A 90 7.34 -16.47 -17.07
N PRO A 91 7.74 -15.20 -17.30
CA PRO A 91 8.85 -14.86 -18.20
C PRO A 91 10.18 -15.53 -17.83
N GLN A 92 10.43 -15.72 -16.53
CA GLN A 92 11.60 -16.45 -16.01
C GLN A 92 11.49 -17.98 -16.12
N GLY A 93 10.41 -18.51 -16.69
CA GLY A 93 10.09 -19.92 -16.77
C GLY A 93 9.23 -20.42 -15.61
N GLY A 94 8.54 -21.55 -15.85
CA GLY A 94 7.57 -22.12 -14.93
C GLY A 94 6.12 -21.74 -15.27
N MET A 95 5.19 -22.40 -14.57
CA MET A 95 3.75 -22.26 -14.76
C MET A 95 3.03 -22.19 -13.40
N PRO A 96 3.32 -21.17 -12.57
CA PRO A 96 2.65 -21.00 -11.29
C PRO A 96 1.15 -20.73 -11.47
N VAL A 97 0.39 -21.00 -10.41
CA VAL A 97 -1.01 -20.61 -10.32
C VAL A 97 -1.12 -19.25 -9.66
N VAL A 98 -1.91 -18.36 -10.26
CA VAL A 98 -2.04 -16.97 -9.87
C VAL A 98 -3.51 -16.59 -9.67
N TYR A 99 -3.73 -15.63 -8.78
CA TYR A 99 -4.97 -14.91 -8.57
C TYR A 99 -4.94 -13.58 -9.33
N LEU A 100 -6.02 -13.27 -10.03
CA LEU A 100 -6.26 -12.02 -10.75
C LEU A 100 -7.46 -11.33 -10.11
N GLY A 101 -7.22 -10.22 -9.40
CA GLY A 101 -8.27 -9.43 -8.77
C GLY A 101 -9.07 -8.64 -9.79
N SER A 102 -10.36 -8.45 -9.53
CA SER A 102 -11.28 -7.67 -10.38
C SER A 102 -10.88 -6.20 -10.52
N GLU A 103 -10.22 -5.64 -9.51
CA GLU A 103 -9.77 -4.23 -9.47
C GLU A 103 -8.32 -4.02 -10.00
N GLY A 104 -7.78 -4.98 -10.76
CA GLY A 104 -6.53 -4.79 -11.51
C GLY A 104 -5.22 -5.10 -10.76
N GLY A 105 -5.24 -6.10 -9.87
CA GLY A 105 -4.05 -6.60 -9.14
C GLY A 105 -3.86 -8.10 -9.23
N GLY A 106 -2.71 -8.60 -8.80
CA GLY A 106 -2.40 -10.03 -8.89
C GLY A 106 -1.54 -10.58 -7.75
N ARG A 107 -1.73 -11.86 -7.44
CA ARG A 107 -0.93 -12.59 -6.46
C ARG A 107 -0.58 -13.98 -6.97
N VAL A 108 0.60 -14.48 -6.66
CA VAL A 108 0.95 -15.89 -6.93
C VAL A 108 0.42 -16.75 -5.78
N LEU A 109 -0.37 -17.77 -6.09
CA LEU A 109 -0.99 -18.64 -5.09
C LEU A 109 -0.19 -19.93 -4.87
N ALA A 110 0.45 -20.46 -5.91
CA ALA A 110 1.17 -21.72 -5.81
C ALA A 110 2.25 -21.86 -6.88
N SER A 111 3.32 -22.59 -6.55
CA SER A 111 4.44 -22.79 -7.46
C SER A 111 4.11 -23.56 -8.74
N ASP A 112 3.07 -24.39 -8.68
CA ASP A 112 2.54 -25.14 -9.79
C ASP A 112 1.10 -25.58 -9.50
N ALA A 113 0.48 -26.23 -10.49
CA ALA A 113 -0.88 -26.74 -10.36
C ALA A 113 -1.05 -27.80 -9.25
N LEU A 114 -0.03 -28.61 -8.96
CA LEU A 114 -0.14 -29.65 -7.94
C LEU A 114 -0.19 -29.02 -6.54
N GLN A 115 0.66 -28.02 -6.30
CA GLN A 115 0.64 -27.23 -5.07
C GLN A 115 -0.68 -26.45 -4.93
N PHE A 116 -1.22 -25.92 -6.03
CA PHE A 116 -2.53 -25.28 -5.99
C PHE A 116 -3.67 -26.25 -5.62
N LEU A 117 -3.65 -27.49 -6.13
CA LEU A 117 -4.63 -28.50 -5.73
C LEU A 117 -4.50 -28.86 -4.24
N ARG A 118 -3.29 -28.86 -3.67
CA ARG A 118 -3.09 -28.99 -2.23
C ARG A 118 -3.66 -27.80 -1.46
N LEU A 119 -3.48 -26.58 -1.97
CA LEU A 119 -4.05 -25.36 -1.39
C LEU A 119 -5.59 -25.39 -1.38
N LEU A 120 -6.22 -25.86 -2.46
CA LEU A 120 -7.67 -26.12 -2.49
C LEU A 120 -8.08 -27.22 -1.48
N GLY A 121 -7.23 -28.21 -1.25
CA GLY A 121 -7.50 -29.25 -0.26
C GLY A 121 -7.67 -28.70 1.17
N ILE A 122 -7.13 -27.53 1.46
CA ILE A 122 -7.20 -26.89 2.79
C ILE A 122 -8.61 -26.35 3.05
N GLY A 123 -9.28 -25.81 2.03
CA GLY A 123 -10.64 -25.28 2.15
C GLY A 123 -10.74 -23.79 2.44
N TYR A 124 -9.85 -22.94 1.94
CA TYR A 124 -10.04 -21.49 2.07
C TYR A 124 -11.30 -21.02 1.33
N GLY A 125 -12.06 -20.13 1.97
CA GLY A 125 -13.27 -19.51 1.40
C GLY A 125 -12.96 -18.70 0.15
N GLU A 126 -12.21 -17.61 0.31
CA GLU A 126 -11.75 -16.73 -0.78
C GLU A 126 -10.23 -16.65 -0.86
N PHE A 127 -9.70 -16.45 -2.07
CA PHE A 127 -8.27 -16.26 -2.30
C PHE A 127 -8.01 -14.75 -2.43
N ALA A 128 -8.11 -14.01 -1.33
CA ALA A 128 -8.02 -12.55 -1.39
C ALA A 128 -6.57 -12.03 -1.56
N LEU A 129 -6.42 -10.85 -2.18
CA LEU A 129 -5.17 -10.08 -2.22
C LEU A 129 -4.62 -9.76 -0.82
N SER A 130 -5.52 -9.67 0.17
CA SER A 130 -5.22 -9.37 1.57
C SER A 130 -5.43 -10.55 2.53
N GLY A 131 -5.71 -11.76 2.01
CA GLY A 131 -5.99 -12.94 2.84
C GLY A 131 -4.70 -13.47 3.48
N ASP A 132 -4.71 -13.57 4.81
CA ASP A 132 -3.66 -14.22 5.58
C ASP A 132 -3.83 -15.74 5.43
N MET A 133 -2.91 -16.38 4.71
CA MET A 133 -2.93 -17.85 4.48
C MET A 133 -2.22 -18.58 5.64
N ASP A 134 -1.86 -17.83 6.68
CA ASP A 134 -1.18 -18.28 7.88
C ASP A 134 -2.17 -18.80 8.92
N ASP A 135 -3.46 -18.46 8.77
CA ASP A 135 -4.55 -18.98 9.59
C ASP A 135 -5.21 -20.21 8.95
N PRO A 136 -5.78 -21.12 9.78
CA PRO A 136 -6.62 -22.20 9.27
C PRO A 136 -7.88 -21.65 8.58
N PRO A 137 -8.52 -22.44 7.69
CA PRO A 137 -9.75 -22.02 7.02
C PRO A 137 -10.89 -21.77 8.01
N GLU A 138 -11.87 -20.95 7.61
CA GLU A 138 -13.04 -20.62 8.41
C GLU A 138 -13.83 -21.89 8.80
N GLU A 139 -14.39 -21.90 10.01
CA GLU A 139 -15.18 -23.02 10.52
C GLU A 139 -16.42 -23.24 9.64
N GLY A 140 -16.55 -24.44 9.06
CA GLY A 140 -17.62 -24.77 8.11
C GLY A 140 -17.22 -24.64 6.63
N SER A 141 -15.96 -24.33 6.32
CA SER A 141 -15.48 -24.35 4.94
C SER A 141 -15.55 -25.75 4.34
N GLU A 142 -16.18 -25.86 3.16
CA GLU A 142 -16.39 -27.13 2.48
C GLU A 142 -15.33 -27.38 1.40
N VAL A 143 -14.84 -28.62 1.35
CA VAL A 143 -13.95 -29.13 0.29
C VAL A 143 -14.60 -30.36 -0.33
N ALA A 144 -14.61 -30.42 -1.65
CA ALA A 144 -15.13 -31.56 -2.39
C ALA A 144 -14.37 -32.84 -1.99
N ARG A 145 -15.11 -33.85 -1.53
CA ARG A 145 -14.56 -35.14 -1.09
C ARG A 145 -13.68 -35.77 -2.18
N GLU A 146 -14.08 -35.64 -3.43
CA GLU A 146 -13.35 -36.12 -4.60
C GLU A 146 -11.94 -35.56 -4.71
N LEU A 147 -11.75 -34.26 -4.41
CA LEU A 147 -10.45 -33.63 -4.43
C LEU A 147 -9.55 -34.23 -3.35
N LEU A 148 -10.07 -34.37 -2.13
CA LEU A 148 -9.35 -34.95 -0.99
C LEU A 148 -8.95 -36.41 -1.27
N GLU A 149 -9.88 -37.22 -1.78
CA GLU A 149 -9.61 -38.61 -2.15
C GLU A 149 -8.61 -38.73 -3.30
N TRP A 150 -8.66 -37.81 -4.26
CA TRP A 150 -7.68 -37.76 -5.35
C TRP A 150 -6.28 -37.39 -4.83
N LEU A 151 -6.15 -36.34 -4.01
CA LEU A 151 -4.87 -35.94 -3.40
C LEU A 151 -4.25 -37.06 -2.56
N ALA A 152 -5.07 -37.76 -1.76
CA ALA A 152 -4.62 -38.92 -0.99
C ALA A 152 -4.10 -40.05 -1.88
N ARG A 153 -4.76 -40.34 -3.01
CA ARG A 153 -4.29 -41.33 -4.01
C ARG A 153 -2.97 -40.93 -4.68
N GLN A 154 -2.70 -39.64 -4.82
CA GLN A 154 -1.41 -39.14 -5.30
C GLN A 154 -0.31 -39.16 -4.21
N GLY A 155 -0.65 -39.59 -2.98
CA GLY A 155 0.29 -39.59 -1.84
C GLY A 155 0.60 -38.19 -1.31
N LEU A 156 -0.28 -37.21 -1.56
CA LEU A 156 -0.07 -35.82 -1.17
C LEU A 156 -0.82 -35.50 0.12
N ALA A 157 -0.09 -34.99 1.10
CA ALA A 157 -0.68 -34.45 2.32
C ALA A 157 -1.21 -33.03 2.08
N VAL A 158 -2.41 -32.76 2.61
CA VAL A 158 -2.99 -31.43 2.71
C VAL A 158 -2.48 -30.79 4.00
N PRO A 159 -1.78 -29.64 3.95
CA PRO A 159 -1.35 -28.94 5.14
C PRO A 159 -2.53 -28.28 5.88
N SER A 160 -2.34 -27.88 7.13
CA SER A 160 -3.36 -27.19 7.92
C SER A 160 -3.56 -25.72 7.51
N THR A 161 -2.55 -25.11 6.87
CA THR A 161 -2.56 -23.73 6.40
C THR A 161 -1.85 -23.62 5.05
N GLY A 162 -2.17 -22.56 4.29
CA GLY A 162 -1.64 -22.30 2.96
C GLY A 162 -0.30 -21.57 2.94
N GLU A 163 0.17 -21.10 4.10
CA GLU A 163 1.34 -20.25 4.23
C GLU A 163 2.56 -20.77 3.45
N ASP A 164 2.96 -22.02 3.69
CA ASP A 164 4.17 -22.57 3.07
C ASP A 164 4.06 -22.62 1.55
N ILE A 165 2.87 -22.99 1.04
CA ILE A 165 2.60 -23.09 -0.40
C ILE A 165 2.68 -21.70 -1.06
N VAL A 166 2.00 -20.73 -0.45
CA VAL A 166 1.91 -19.37 -1.00
C VAL A 166 3.23 -18.63 -0.84
N SER A 167 3.89 -18.75 0.31
CA SER A 167 5.17 -18.09 0.57
C SER A 167 6.31 -18.64 -0.30
N GLU A 168 6.36 -19.95 -0.55
CA GLU A 168 7.31 -20.52 -1.50
C GLU A 168 7.10 -19.93 -2.91
N ALA A 169 5.83 -19.86 -3.34
CA ALA A 169 5.48 -19.32 -4.65
C ALA A 169 5.82 -17.83 -4.76
N GLU A 170 5.44 -17.01 -3.79
CA GLU A 170 5.78 -15.58 -3.76
C GLU A 170 7.29 -15.34 -3.72
N GLN A 171 8.07 -16.15 -3.00
CA GLN A 171 9.53 -16.03 -2.99
C GLN A 171 10.14 -16.34 -4.36
N ARG A 172 9.56 -17.30 -5.09
CA ARG A 172 10.05 -17.72 -6.40
C ARG A 172 9.59 -16.82 -7.54
N TRP A 173 8.43 -16.18 -7.39
CA TRP A 173 7.86 -15.23 -8.34
C TRP A 173 7.41 -13.94 -7.62
N PRO A 174 8.35 -13.15 -7.05
CA PRO A 174 8.03 -11.98 -6.22
C PRO A 174 7.44 -10.80 -7.01
N ASP A 175 7.36 -10.96 -8.33
CA ASP A 175 7.17 -9.86 -9.26
C ASP A 175 5.97 -10.07 -10.20
N PHE A 176 5.02 -10.90 -9.79
CA PHE A 176 3.81 -11.10 -10.57
C PHE A 176 2.90 -9.87 -10.55
N ASP A 177 2.74 -9.22 -9.40
CA ASP A 177 1.87 -8.04 -9.28
C ASP A 177 2.42 -6.85 -10.10
N GLY A 178 3.75 -6.65 -10.09
CA GLY A 178 4.42 -5.67 -10.96
C GLY A 178 4.24 -5.97 -12.44
N TRP A 179 4.24 -7.25 -12.82
CA TRP A 179 3.94 -7.68 -14.19
C TRP A 179 2.49 -7.38 -14.60
N ILE A 180 1.51 -7.60 -13.71
CA ILE A 180 0.10 -7.23 -13.96
C ILE A 180 -0.04 -5.71 -14.12
N GLU A 181 0.60 -4.93 -13.24
CA GLU A 181 0.55 -3.47 -13.33
C GLU A 181 1.19 -2.94 -14.62
N ASP A 182 2.33 -3.49 -15.05
CA ASP A 182 2.94 -3.15 -16.33
C ASP A 182 2.04 -3.52 -17.52
N ALA A 183 1.26 -4.59 -17.40
CA ALA A 183 0.25 -4.93 -18.39
C ALA A 183 -0.85 -3.86 -18.43
N VAL A 184 -1.47 -3.56 -17.27
CA VAL A 184 -2.55 -2.58 -17.11
C VAL A 184 -2.14 -1.16 -17.55
N GLN A 185 -0.90 -0.77 -17.26
CA GLN A 185 -0.38 0.57 -17.57
C GLN A 185 0.25 0.66 -18.97
N GLY A 186 0.09 -0.38 -19.81
CA GLY A 186 0.55 -0.36 -21.21
C GLY A 186 2.06 -0.39 -21.39
N ARG A 187 2.82 -0.83 -20.37
CA ARG A 187 4.29 -0.85 -20.37
C ARG A 187 4.90 -2.20 -20.71
N LEU A 188 4.10 -3.27 -20.75
CA LEU A 188 4.60 -4.60 -21.04
C LEU A 188 4.98 -4.71 -22.52
N GLN A 189 6.27 -4.89 -22.81
CA GLN A 189 6.79 -5.07 -24.16
C GLN A 189 7.03 -6.56 -24.49
N GLN A 190 6.81 -6.93 -25.76
CA GLN A 190 7.29 -8.20 -26.31
C GLN A 190 8.82 -8.17 -26.41
N SER A 191 9.51 -8.58 -25.36
CA SER A 191 10.95 -8.84 -25.43
C SER A 191 11.19 -10.34 -25.56
N ALA A 192 11.78 -10.74 -26.69
CA ALA A 192 12.38 -12.06 -26.86
C ALA A 192 13.50 -12.24 -25.82
N SER A 193 13.38 -13.29 -25.00
CA SER A 193 14.44 -13.96 -24.24
C SER A 193 15.73 -13.18 -23.96
N GLY A 194 15.99 -12.81 -22.70
CA GLY A 194 17.34 -12.41 -22.29
C GLY A 194 17.49 -11.75 -20.93
N SER A 195 17.74 -12.59 -19.92
CA SER A 195 18.53 -12.36 -18.69
C SER A 195 18.78 -10.91 -18.23
N ALA A 196 18.15 -10.53 -17.11
CA ALA A 196 18.67 -9.46 -16.27
C ALA A 196 19.69 -10.06 -15.27
N VAL A 197 20.95 -9.72 -15.45
CA VAL A 197 22.03 -9.96 -14.48
C VAL A 197 21.82 -9.04 -13.27
N PRO A 198 21.92 -9.51 -12.02
CA PRO A 198 21.88 -8.63 -10.87
C PRO A 198 23.19 -7.84 -10.79
N ALA A 199 23.09 -6.51 -10.71
CA ALA A 199 24.22 -5.64 -10.46
C ALA A 199 24.73 -5.87 -9.02
N THR A 200 25.83 -6.60 -8.91
CA THR A 200 26.66 -6.68 -7.72
C THR A 200 27.39 -5.36 -7.50
N GLY A 201 26.97 -4.61 -6.49
CA GLY A 201 27.68 -3.46 -5.94
C GLY A 201 27.80 -3.63 -4.43
N ALA A 202 28.63 -4.58 -3.99
CA ALA A 202 29.01 -4.69 -2.59
C ALA A 202 29.96 -3.54 -2.23
N ALA A 203 29.49 -2.62 -1.39
CA ALA A 203 30.37 -1.83 -0.54
C ALA A 203 30.29 -2.44 0.87
N HIS A 204 31.31 -3.20 1.22
CA HIS A 204 31.55 -3.69 2.57
C HIS A 204 31.97 -2.50 3.43
N ALA A 205 31.18 -2.17 4.45
CA ALA A 205 31.55 -1.27 5.55
C ALA A 205 30.93 -1.82 6.84
N PRO A 206 31.61 -1.66 7.98
CA PRO A 206 31.70 -2.68 9.02
C PRO A 206 30.44 -2.84 9.85
N ALA A 207 30.32 -4.00 10.48
CA ALA A 207 29.34 -4.27 11.53
C ALA A 207 29.40 -3.18 12.61
N PRO A 208 28.26 -2.70 13.13
CA PRO A 208 28.26 -2.15 14.46
C PRO A 208 28.40 -3.33 15.43
N GLU A 209 29.62 -3.57 15.90
CA GLU A 209 29.79 -4.11 17.24
C GLU A 209 29.09 -3.15 18.22
N GLY A 210 28.12 -3.63 19.00
CA GLY A 210 27.45 -2.78 19.98
C GLY A 210 26.31 -3.46 20.70
N GLY A 211 26.61 -4.03 21.88
CA GLY A 211 25.65 -4.50 22.87
C GLY A 211 24.76 -3.38 23.41
N GLY A 212 23.80 -2.92 22.60
CA GLY A 212 22.67 -2.09 23.04
C GLY A 212 21.52 -2.95 23.56
N SER A 213 20.63 -2.36 24.36
CA SER A 213 19.42 -3.05 24.81
C SER A 213 18.51 -3.40 23.62
N PRO A 214 17.70 -4.47 23.69
CA PRO A 214 16.74 -4.83 22.64
C PRO A 214 15.80 -3.68 22.25
N TRP A 215 15.50 -2.77 23.19
CA TRP A 215 14.78 -1.53 22.96
C TRP A 215 15.49 -0.61 21.96
N VAL A 216 16.78 -0.34 22.16
CA VAL A 216 17.56 0.54 21.25
C VAL A 216 17.67 -0.07 19.86
N GLN A 217 17.84 -1.40 19.78
CA GLN A 217 17.88 -2.11 18.51
C GLN A 217 16.52 -2.04 17.78
N MET A 218 15.41 -2.17 18.51
CA MET A 218 14.05 -1.98 17.98
C MET A 218 13.89 -0.58 17.39
N LEU A 219 14.25 0.47 18.13
CA LEU A 219 14.15 1.86 17.66
C LEU A 219 14.94 2.07 16.37
N ALA A 220 16.13 1.45 16.26
CA ALA A 220 16.98 1.56 15.09
C ALA A 220 16.38 0.93 13.83
N CYS A 221 15.38 0.04 13.95
CA CYS A 221 14.70 -0.57 12.81
C CYS A 221 13.70 0.39 12.13
N ILE A 222 13.10 1.30 12.90
CA ILE A 222 12.02 2.17 12.40
C ILE A 222 12.60 3.24 11.47
N GLY A 223 12.00 3.40 10.28
CA GLY A 223 12.50 4.23 9.20
C GLY A 223 13.47 3.54 8.25
N ARG A 224 13.92 2.31 8.57
CA ARG A 224 14.77 1.50 7.68
C ARG A 224 13.93 0.66 6.74
N ARG A 225 14.55 0.24 5.64
CA ARG A 225 13.96 -0.70 4.71
C ARG A 225 13.82 -2.08 5.35
N ILE A 226 12.80 -2.82 4.93
CA ILE A 226 12.55 -4.20 5.39
C ILE A 226 13.69 -5.18 5.07
N ASP A 227 14.53 -4.88 4.09
CA ASP A 227 15.69 -5.68 3.68
C ASP A 227 17.01 -5.23 4.34
N ASP A 228 16.99 -4.19 5.16
CA ASP A 228 18.16 -3.72 5.92
C ASP A 228 18.64 -4.83 6.88
N PRO A 229 19.95 -5.14 6.93
CA PRO A 229 20.49 -6.16 7.83
C PRO A 229 20.10 -5.96 9.30
N VAL A 230 20.00 -4.72 9.77
CA VAL A 230 19.58 -4.40 11.14
C VAL A 230 18.14 -4.87 11.39
N VAL A 231 17.24 -4.62 10.43
CA VAL A 231 15.83 -5.04 10.53
C VAL A 231 15.72 -6.56 10.53
N ARG A 232 16.42 -7.23 9.59
CA ARG A 232 16.40 -8.70 9.49
C ARG A 232 16.95 -9.38 10.75
N GLN A 233 18.06 -8.86 11.28
CA GLN A 233 18.67 -9.39 12.49
C GLN A 233 17.74 -9.23 13.70
N TRP A 234 17.11 -8.06 13.84
CA TRP A 234 16.21 -7.81 14.95
C TRP A 234 14.93 -8.65 14.86
N LEU A 235 14.30 -8.76 13.68
CA LEU A 235 13.16 -9.66 13.45
C LEU A 235 13.48 -11.10 13.86
N ALA A 236 14.63 -11.62 13.45
CA ALA A 236 15.10 -12.95 13.85
C ALA A 236 15.27 -13.08 15.38
N SER A 237 15.81 -12.05 16.05
CA SER A 237 16.02 -12.07 17.50
C SER A 237 14.72 -12.10 18.31
N VAL A 238 13.60 -11.60 17.76
CA VAL A 238 12.28 -11.63 18.39
C VAL A 238 11.40 -12.78 17.88
N GLY A 239 11.95 -13.67 17.05
CA GLY A 239 11.22 -14.80 16.48
C GLY A 239 10.14 -14.41 15.46
N ALA A 240 10.24 -13.24 14.83
CA ALA A 240 9.37 -12.82 13.75
C ALA A 240 9.91 -13.29 12.39
N LYS A 241 9.01 -13.60 11.45
CA LYS A 241 9.37 -13.88 10.05
C LYS A 241 9.87 -12.61 9.35
N PRO A 242 10.66 -12.72 8.26
CA PRO A 242 11.00 -11.56 7.44
C PRO A 242 9.75 -10.86 6.88
N LEU A 243 9.76 -9.53 6.84
CA LEU A 243 8.72 -8.75 6.18
C LEU A 243 8.78 -8.92 4.66
N LYS A 244 7.60 -8.99 4.03
CA LYS A 244 7.43 -8.94 2.58
C LYS A 244 7.30 -7.49 2.11
N PRO A 245 7.71 -7.12 0.89
CA PRO A 245 7.44 -5.79 0.34
C PRO A 245 5.95 -5.51 0.20
N ALA A 246 5.56 -4.25 0.43
CA ALA A 246 4.23 -3.76 0.09
C ALA A 246 4.00 -3.77 -1.43
N THR A 247 2.74 -3.87 -1.84
CA THR A 247 2.36 -4.06 -3.25
C THR A 247 1.64 -2.83 -3.82
N PRO A 248 1.49 -2.71 -5.15
CA PRO A 248 0.55 -1.79 -5.81
C PRO A 248 -0.79 -1.59 -5.10
N HIS A 249 -1.40 -2.68 -4.65
CA HIS A 249 -2.76 -2.70 -4.08
C HIS A 249 -2.78 -2.69 -2.54
N ASN A 250 -1.64 -2.94 -1.91
CA ASN A 250 -1.51 -2.90 -0.47
C ASN A 250 -0.35 -2.01 -0.05
N ASN A 251 -0.66 -0.79 0.42
CA ASN A 251 0.35 0.17 0.87
C ASN A 251 1.09 -0.29 2.13
N ARG A 252 0.59 -1.32 2.83
CA ARG A 252 1.06 -1.76 4.14
C ARG A 252 1.35 -3.25 4.14
N THR A 253 2.27 -3.67 4.98
CA THR A 253 2.54 -5.08 5.28
C THR A 253 2.93 -5.18 6.74
N TYR A 254 2.69 -6.33 7.35
CA TYR A 254 3.11 -6.55 8.72
C TYR A 254 3.53 -8.00 8.94
N VAL A 255 4.20 -8.23 10.06
CA VAL A 255 4.48 -9.57 10.58
C VAL A 255 4.29 -9.55 12.09
N THR A 256 3.79 -10.64 12.65
CA THR A 256 3.67 -10.82 14.10
C THR A 256 4.48 -12.03 14.53
N SER A 257 5.32 -11.88 15.55
CA SER A 257 6.01 -13.00 16.19
C SER A 257 5.00 -13.81 16.99
N GLN A 258 4.79 -15.07 16.62
CA GLN A 258 3.84 -15.96 17.31
C GLN A 258 4.23 -16.21 18.79
N SER A 259 5.52 -16.22 19.10
CA SER A 259 6.00 -16.49 20.47
C SER A 259 5.93 -15.29 21.41
N THR A 260 5.99 -14.07 20.87
CA THR A 260 6.06 -12.84 21.68
C THR A 260 4.86 -11.92 21.49
N GLY A 261 4.13 -12.05 20.39
CA GLY A 261 3.09 -11.11 19.95
C GLY A 261 3.63 -9.76 19.47
N ILE A 262 4.95 -9.58 19.35
CA ILE A 262 5.53 -8.37 18.76
C ILE A 262 5.11 -8.28 17.30
N ALA A 263 4.51 -7.15 16.91
CA ALA A 263 4.08 -6.89 15.54
C ALA A 263 4.89 -5.76 14.91
N VAL A 264 5.35 -5.97 13.68
CA VAL A 264 6.15 -5.00 12.92
C VAL A 264 5.40 -4.63 11.67
N PHE A 265 5.16 -3.34 11.47
CA PHE A 265 4.42 -2.80 10.34
C PHE A 265 5.36 -2.02 9.45
N ALA A 266 5.18 -2.17 8.14
CA ALA A 266 5.95 -1.47 7.13
C ALA A 266 5.05 -0.95 6.00
N GLU A 267 5.47 0.14 5.37
CA GLU A 267 4.72 0.81 4.30
C GLU A 267 5.64 1.19 3.14
N ARG A 268 5.10 1.14 1.90
CA ARG A 268 5.85 1.62 0.72
C ARG A 268 5.86 3.14 0.59
N ALA A 269 4.87 3.80 1.18
CA ALA A 269 4.67 5.24 1.09
C ALA A 269 4.41 5.83 2.49
N PRO A 270 5.41 5.79 3.40
CA PRO A 270 5.26 6.42 4.71
C PRO A 270 4.93 7.90 4.51
N ARG A 271 4.01 8.46 5.29
CA ARG A 271 3.77 9.91 5.30
C ARG A 271 4.89 10.60 6.07
N HIS A 272 6.07 10.59 5.48
CA HIS A 272 7.28 11.21 5.99
C HIS A 272 8.12 11.65 4.80
N ARG A 273 8.43 12.93 4.71
CA ARG A 273 9.02 13.55 3.50
C ARG A 273 10.33 12.93 3.01
N SER A 274 11.13 12.34 3.90
CA SER A 274 12.40 11.70 3.51
C SER A 274 12.20 10.34 2.82
N LEU A 275 11.00 9.78 2.93
CA LEU A 275 10.62 8.46 2.43
C LEU A 275 9.52 8.54 1.37
N TRP A 276 8.91 9.72 1.21
CA TRP A 276 7.91 10.04 0.20
C TRP A 276 8.54 10.84 -0.96
N PRO A 277 8.10 10.69 -2.22
CA PRO A 277 7.08 9.75 -2.70
C PRO A 277 7.57 8.30 -2.65
N PRO A 278 6.66 7.31 -2.74
CA PRO A 278 7.06 5.91 -2.79
C PRO A 278 8.00 5.67 -3.98
N VAL A 279 9.05 4.89 -3.75
CA VAL A 279 10.10 4.58 -4.73
C VAL A 279 10.11 3.09 -5.04
N ARG A 280 10.46 2.70 -6.27
CA ARG A 280 10.69 1.30 -6.66
C ARG A 280 12.18 1.01 -6.85
N ASP A 281 12.58 -0.22 -6.51
CA ASP A 281 13.84 -0.82 -6.97
C ASP A 281 13.50 -1.93 -7.95
N GLY A 282 13.66 -1.66 -9.25
CA GLY A 282 13.11 -2.53 -10.29
C GLY A 282 11.57 -2.54 -10.18
N ARG A 283 10.99 -3.72 -9.92
CA ARG A 283 9.55 -3.87 -9.78
C ARG A 283 9.06 -3.96 -8.33
N VAL A 284 9.96 -3.91 -7.35
CA VAL A 284 9.63 -4.00 -5.93
C VAL A 284 9.53 -2.61 -5.31
N TRP A 285 8.48 -2.35 -4.54
CA TRP A 285 8.36 -1.11 -3.79
C TRP A 285 9.32 -1.07 -2.59
N ARG A 286 10.02 0.05 -2.44
CA ARG A 286 10.81 0.33 -1.25
C ARG A 286 9.89 0.43 -0.05
N THR A 287 9.91 -0.61 0.78
CA THR A 287 9.03 -0.75 1.93
C THR A 287 9.83 -0.49 3.20
N HIS A 288 9.35 0.40 4.05
CA HIS A 288 10.05 0.86 5.25
C HIS A 288 9.29 0.46 6.50
N VAL A 289 9.98 0.01 7.53
CA VAL A 289 9.37 -0.23 8.85
C VAL A 289 8.88 1.11 9.40
N VAL A 290 7.58 1.25 9.58
CA VAL A 290 6.96 2.51 10.06
C VAL A 290 6.56 2.43 11.51
N ARG A 291 6.31 1.23 12.04
CA ARG A 291 5.80 1.04 13.40
C ARG A 291 6.15 -0.34 13.93
N ILE A 292 6.47 -0.41 15.21
CA ILE A 292 6.63 -1.65 15.97
C ILE A 292 5.72 -1.58 17.19
N LEU A 293 4.98 -2.67 17.42
CA LEU A 293 4.09 -2.88 18.56
C LEU A 293 4.73 -3.93 19.47
N VAL A 294 4.92 -3.59 20.74
CA VAL A 294 5.39 -4.48 21.80
C VAL A 294 4.25 -4.66 22.81
N PRO A 295 3.66 -5.87 22.93
CA PRO A 295 2.66 -6.13 23.96
C PRO A 295 3.33 -6.39 25.32
N ALA A 296 2.59 -6.23 26.42
CA ALA A 296 3.10 -6.45 27.77
C ALA A 296 3.67 -7.86 27.99
N GLN A 297 3.13 -8.87 27.33
CA GLN A 297 3.67 -10.24 27.36
C GLN A 297 5.10 -10.36 26.81
N ALA A 298 5.53 -9.41 25.96
CA ALA A 298 6.88 -9.35 25.41
C ALA A 298 7.87 -8.56 26.30
N ALA A 299 7.47 -8.18 27.52
CA ALA A 299 8.26 -7.36 28.44
C ALA A 299 9.68 -7.90 28.72
N GLN A 300 9.85 -9.22 28.73
CA GLN A 300 11.15 -9.86 28.96
C GLN A 300 12.07 -9.84 27.73
N VAL A 301 11.49 -9.69 26.53
CA VAL A 301 12.22 -9.65 25.26
C VAL A 301 12.64 -8.22 24.94
N VAL A 302 11.71 -7.29 25.12
CA VAL A 302 11.93 -5.86 24.87
C VAL A 302 11.51 -5.09 26.13
N PRO A 303 12.46 -4.83 27.07
CA PRO A 303 12.15 -4.08 28.27
C PRO A 303 11.89 -2.60 27.94
N LEU A 304 10.99 -1.97 28.69
CA LEU A 304 10.69 -0.54 28.56
C LEU A 304 11.92 0.30 28.91
N PRO A 305 12.03 1.51 28.32
CA PRO A 305 13.09 2.43 28.67
C PRO A 305 12.97 2.90 30.12
N GLN A 306 14.08 3.39 30.67
CA GLN A 306 14.13 3.87 32.05
C GLN A 306 13.03 4.92 32.31
N GLY A 307 12.34 4.79 33.45
CA GLY A 307 11.26 5.68 33.86
C GLY A 307 9.85 5.18 33.51
N LEU A 308 9.73 4.13 32.70
CA LEU A 308 8.46 3.46 32.42
C LEU A 308 8.41 2.06 33.05
N SER A 309 7.20 1.61 33.37
CA SER A 309 6.94 0.28 33.92
C SER A 309 5.66 -0.28 33.33
N TRP A 310 5.68 -1.56 32.95
CA TRP A 310 4.47 -2.24 32.47
C TRP A 310 3.35 -2.27 33.51
N GLN A 311 3.70 -2.17 34.80
CA GLN A 311 2.73 -2.18 35.91
C GLN A 311 2.07 -0.82 36.16
N HIS A 312 2.59 0.26 35.56
CA HIS A 312 2.12 1.63 35.83
C HIS A 312 1.94 2.42 34.54
N PHE A 313 0.69 2.68 34.19
CA PHE A 313 0.32 3.59 33.12
C PHE A 313 0.54 5.05 33.55
N PRO A 314 1.33 5.86 32.81
CA PRO A 314 1.68 7.21 33.23
C PRO A 314 0.60 8.27 32.94
N GLY A 315 -0.52 7.90 32.32
CA GLY A 315 -1.60 8.83 31.98
C GLY A 315 -2.33 9.33 33.23
N THR A 316 -2.59 10.64 33.28
CA THR A 316 -3.31 11.29 34.37
C THR A 316 -4.81 11.39 34.14
N ASP A 317 -5.24 11.26 32.88
CA ASP A 317 -6.65 11.20 32.52
C ASP A 317 -7.13 9.74 32.60
N ALA A 318 -8.22 9.51 33.31
CA ALA A 318 -8.82 8.20 33.44
C ALA A 318 -9.53 7.77 32.14
N ASP A 319 -10.01 8.75 31.36
CA ASP A 319 -10.80 8.51 30.15
C ASP A 319 -9.93 8.39 28.88
N ASP A 320 -8.65 8.80 28.94
CA ASP A 320 -7.70 8.59 27.84
C ASP A 320 -6.87 7.30 28.06
N PRO A 321 -7.13 6.23 27.29
CA PRO A 321 -6.35 5.00 27.38
C PRO A 321 -4.99 5.11 26.67
N TYR A 322 -4.65 6.26 26.09
CA TYR A 322 -3.40 6.47 25.37
C TYR A 322 -2.55 7.59 25.96
N VAL A 323 -1.22 7.40 25.94
CA VAL A 323 -0.25 8.47 26.21
C VAL A 323 0.77 8.50 25.09
N THR A 324 0.87 9.64 24.40
CA THR A 324 1.89 9.85 23.36
C THR A 324 3.09 10.58 23.94
N LEU A 325 4.29 10.01 23.75
CA LEU A 325 5.56 10.53 24.22
C LEU A 325 6.53 10.71 23.05
N PRO A 326 7.24 11.86 22.95
CA PRO A 326 8.29 12.02 21.96
C PRO A 326 9.46 11.09 22.29
N VAL A 327 9.98 10.38 21.29
CA VAL A 327 11.21 9.58 21.45
C VAL A 327 12.41 10.36 20.92
N ASN A 328 12.26 10.94 19.73
CA ASN A 328 13.20 11.88 19.13
C ASN A 328 12.46 12.68 18.04
N ASP A 329 13.19 13.41 17.19
CA ASP A 329 12.61 14.24 16.13
C ASP A 329 11.79 13.44 15.10
N MET A 330 12.12 12.16 14.93
CA MET A 330 11.55 11.26 13.91
C MET A 330 10.52 10.28 14.47
N LEU A 331 10.59 9.97 15.76
CA LEU A 331 9.86 8.88 16.39
C LEU A 331 8.95 9.37 17.51
N GLU A 332 7.77 8.79 17.59
CA GLU A 332 6.88 8.91 18.73
C GLU A 332 6.52 7.53 19.28
N MET A 333 6.30 7.50 20.59
CA MET A 333 5.90 6.31 21.33
C MET A 333 4.49 6.54 21.87
N ILE A 334 3.62 5.57 21.68
CA ILE A 334 2.27 5.56 22.22
C ILE A 334 2.18 4.41 23.22
N LEU A 335 1.82 4.74 24.45
CA LEU A 335 1.50 3.76 25.49
C LEU A 335 0.00 3.56 25.48
N GLU A 336 -0.45 2.31 25.45
CA GLU A 336 -1.86 1.93 25.56
C GLU A 336 -2.10 1.25 26.90
N ARG A 337 -3.14 1.68 27.62
CA ARG A 337 -3.55 1.12 28.91
C ARG A 337 -4.06 -0.32 28.74
N ASP A 338 -3.79 -1.16 29.74
CA ASP A 338 -4.30 -2.54 29.78
C ASP A 338 -5.78 -2.59 30.20
N GLY A 339 -6.68 -2.16 29.31
CA GLY A 339 -8.11 -2.05 29.61
C GLY A 339 -8.35 -1.15 30.84
N GLU A 340 -9.07 -1.66 31.84
CA GLU A 340 -9.30 -1.00 33.15
C GLU A 340 -8.12 -1.16 34.13
N GLY A 341 -7.07 -1.87 33.73
CA GLY A 341 -5.91 -2.17 34.57
C GLY A 341 -5.02 -0.93 34.82
N PRO A 342 -4.20 -0.95 35.89
CA PRO A 342 -3.32 0.16 36.22
C PRO A 342 -2.05 0.22 35.34
N GLY A 343 -1.86 -0.75 34.44
CA GLY A 343 -0.64 -0.97 33.68
C GLY A 343 -0.71 -0.59 32.21
N ILE A 344 0.42 -0.73 31.54
CA ILE A 344 0.54 -0.59 30.09
C ILE A 344 0.25 -1.96 29.48
N GLY A 345 -0.74 -2.04 28.59
CA GLY A 345 -1.06 -3.27 27.86
C GLY A 345 -0.16 -3.44 26.63
N ARG A 346 0.12 -2.33 25.92
CA ARG A 346 0.92 -2.32 24.69
C ARG A 346 1.69 -1.01 24.55
N VAL A 347 2.81 -1.09 23.85
CA VAL A 347 3.59 0.07 23.41
C VAL A 347 3.75 0.04 21.91
N PHE A 348 3.48 1.16 21.27
CA PHE A 348 3.77 1.38 19.86
C PHE A 348 4.90 2.37 19.77
N VAL A 349 5.92 2.08 18.98
CA VAL A 349 6.84 3.11 18.51
C VAL A 349 6.66 3.22 17.02
N LYS A 350 6.50 4.44 16.50
CA LYS A 350 6.27 4.68 15.08
C LYS A 350 7.02 5.91 14.58
N LEU A 351 7.25 5.93 13.26
CA LEU A 351 7.63 7.13 12.54
C LEU A 351 6.53 8.17 12.76
N ARG A 352 6.95 9.37 13.17
CA ARG A 352 6.07 10.54 13.12
C ARG A 352 5.59 10.70 11.68
N GLN A 353 4.28 10.75 11.53
CA GLN A 353 3.67 11.00 10.24
C GLN A 353 3.49 12.51 10.09
N GLU A 354 3.89 13.02 8.94
CA GLU A 354 3.55 14.35 8.47
C GLU A 354 2.21 14.28 7.73
N LEU A 355 1.45 15.38 7.72
CA LEU A 355 0.25 15.47 6.88
C LEU A 355 0.58 16.26 5.63
N ASP A 356 -0.06 15.92 4.52
CA ASP A 356 0.02 16.73 3.32
C ASP A 356 -0.90 17.95 3.50
N PHE A 357 -0.28 19.12 3.67
CA PHE A 357 -1.00 20.39 3.73
C PHE A 357 -1.54 20.74 2.35
N ILE A 358 -0.68 20.65 1.34
CA ILE A 358 -1.01 20.76 -0.09
C ILE A 358 -0.21 19.70 -0.82
N GLU A 359 -0.85 18.95 -1.72
CA GLU A 359 -0.21 17.91 -2.53
C GLU A 359 -0.59 18.11 -4.01
N ALA A 360 0.40 17.92 -4.87
CA ALA A 360 0.24 17.92 -6.32
C ALA A 360 0.78 16.63 -6.94
N SER A 361 -0.02 16.00 -7.80
CA SER A 361 0.34 14.77 -8.51
C SER A 361 0.91 15.07 -9.89
N ALA A 362 2.16 14.65 -10.12
CA ALA A 362 2.82 14.80 -11.41
C ALA A 362 2.04 14.11 -12.55
N SER A 363 1.47 12.92 -12.29
CA SER A 363 0.72 12.18 -13.32
C SER A 363 -0.61 12.87 -13.66
N TYR A 364 -1.23 13.57 -12.70
CA TYR A 364 -2.47 14.30 -12.98
C TYR A 364 -2.18 15.57 -13.78
N GLU A 365 -1.05 16.22 -13.52
CA GLU A 365 -0.59 17.42 -14.24
C GLU A 365 -0.28 17.18 -15.72
N GLU A 366 0.10 15.95 -16.10
CA GLU A 366 0.32 15.58 -17.51
C GLU A 366 -0.92 15.84 -18.38
N THR A 367 -2.12 15.68 -17.79
CA THR A 367 -3.39 15.93 -18.46
C THR A 367 -4.03 17.26 -18.04
N GLN A 368 -3.71 17.76 -16.84
CA GLN A 368 -4.31 18.95 -16.25
C GLN A 368 -3.25 19.87 -15.60
N PRO A 369 -2.44 20.60 -16.38
CA PRO A 369 -1.23 21.27 -15.89
C PRO A 369 -1.48 22.41 -14.89
N LEU A 370 -2.68 23.00 -14.89
CA LEU A 370 -3.06 24.11 -13.99
C LEU A 370 -3.92 23.65 -12.80
N VAL A 371 -4.12 22.34 -12.62
CA VAL A 371 -5.12 21.84 -11.66
C VAL A 371 -4.84 22.24 -10.21
N TYR A 372 -3.57 22.36 -9.84
CA TYR A 372 -3.13 22.69 -8.48
C TYR A 372 -2.80 24.18 -8.26
N VAL A 373 -3.06 25.05 -9.23
CA VAL A 373 -2.68 26.49 -9.16
C VAL A 373 -3.31 27.20 -7.96
N GLU A 374 -4.54 26.84 -7.62
CA GLU A 374 -5.28 27.46 -6.51
C GLU A 374 -4.62 27.07 -5.18
N GLY A 375 -4.30 25.78 -4.97
CA GLY A 375 -3.51 25.35 -3.83
C GLY A 375 -2.15 26.05 -3.76
N ALA A 376 -1.48 26.22 -4.91
CA ALA A 376 -0.22 26.94 -4.98
C ALA A 376 -0.35 28.43 -4.58
N PHE A 377 -1.48 29.08 -4.83
CA PHE A 377 -1.76 30.42 -4.30
C PHE A 377 -1.77 30.44 -2.77
N PHE A 378 -2.43 29.47 -2.14
CA PHE A 378 -2.45 29.38 -0.67
C PHE A 378 -1.04 29.15 -0.10
N ALA A 379 -0.28 28.20 -0.67
CA ALA A 379 1.12 27.96 -0.26
C ALA A 379 2.00 29.20 -0.41
N THR A 380 1.87 29.90 -1.55
CA THR A 380 2.63 31.13 -1.83
C THR A 380 2.23 32.26 -0.88
N TRP A 381 0.94 32.37 -0.54
CA TRP A 381 0.48 33.34 0.45
C TRP A 381 1.13 33.07 1.81
N CYS A 382 1.16 31.81 2.28
CA CYS A 382 1.89 31.44 3.51
C CYS A 382 3.38 31.80 3.44
N ALA A 383 4.03 31.55 2.31
CA ALA A 383 5.45 31.90 2.09
C ALA A 383 5.72 33.40 2.22
N LEU A 384 4.86 34.24 1.64
CA LEU A 384 5.01 35.69 1.65
C LEU A 384 4.69 36.33 3.01
N HIS A 385 3.94 35.62 3.88
CA HIS A 385 3.52 36.12 5.19
C HIS A 385 4.31 35.51 6.36
N GLY A 386 5.42 34.82 6.10
CA GLY A 386 6.28 34.27 7.14
C GLY A 386 5.66 33.10 7.91
N LEU A 387 4.71 32.40 7.28
CA LEU A 387 3.98 31.27 7.87
C LEU A 387 4.62 29.91 7.55
N LEU A 388 5.73 29.91 6.80
CA LEU A 388 6.54 28.72 6.53
C LEU A 388 7.71 28.61 7.49
N ASN A 389 8.18 27.38 7.69
CA ASN A 389 9.35 27.07 8.48
C ASN A 389 10.60 27.72 7.86
N PRO A 390 11.23 28.71 8.54
CA PRO A 390 12.32 29.50 7.97
C PRO A 390 13.61 28.69 7.78
N GLN A 391 13.77 27.56 8.46
CA GLN A 391 14.92 26.67 8.25
C GLN A 391 14.85 25.95 6.90
N ARG A 392 13.64 25.67 6.42
CA ARG A 392 13.39 24.99 5.14
C ARG A 392 13.21 25.96 3.99
N TYR A 393 12.55 27.09 4.27
CA TYR A 393 12.26 28.12 3.27
C TYR A 393 12.92 29.45 3.68
N PRO A 394 14.26 29.53 3.70
CA PRO A 394 14.95 30.76 4.04
C PRO A 394 14.71 31.83 2.97
N ASP A 395 14.99 33.08 3.32
CA ASP A 395 14.80 34.24 2.44
C ASP A 395 15.48 34.09 1.06
N SER A 396 16.63 33.41 1.01
CA SER A 396 17.34 33.13 -0.24
C SER A 396 16.55 32.22 -1.17
N VAL A 397 15.80 31.26 -0.64
CA VAL A 397 14.88 30.39 -1.42
C VAL A 397 13.66 31.19 -1.84
N LEU A 398 13.08 32.01 -0.96
CA LEU A 398 11.85 32.75 -1.26
C LEU A 398 12.04 34.00 -2.13
N ALA A 399 13.29 34.42 -2.38
CA ALA A 399 13.62 35.63 -3.13
C ALA A 399 12.89 35.76 -4.49
N PRO A 400 12.78 34.71 -5.33
CA PRO A 400 12.09 34.82 -6.62
C PRO A 400 10.59 35.15 -6.50
N TRP A 401 9.91 34.64 -5.48
CA TRP A 401 8.48 34.89 -5.26
C TRP A 401 8.24 36.25 -4.62
N ARG A 402 9.12 36.71 -3.73
CA ARG A 402 9.07 38.08 -3.20
C ARG A 402 9.32 39.12 -4.29
N ALA A 403 10.23 38.84 -5.21
CA ALA A 403 10.49 39.67 -6.38
C ALA A 403 9.45 39.47 -7.50
N ARG A 404 8.52 38.53 -7.34
CA ARG A 404 7.48 38.16 -8.32
C ARG A 404 8.03 37.77 -9.70
N VAL A 405 9.22 37.18 -9.75
CA VAL A 405 9.86 36.72 -11.00
C VAL A 405 9.59 35.24 -11.29
N ALA A 406 9.17 34.48 -10.27
CA ALA A 406 8.63 33.13 -10.41
C ALA A 406 7.13 33.12 -10.09
N THR A 407 6.38 32.17 -10.65
CA THR A 407 4.93 32.06 -10.46
C THR A 407 4.58 31.24 -9.21
N PRO A 408 3.36 31.39 -8.66
CA PRO A 408 2.92 30.57 -7.54
C PRO A 408 2.99 29.06 -7.80
N LEU A 409 2.59 28.55 -8.97
CA LEU A 409 2.69 27.12 -9.25
C LEU A 409 4.14 26.63 -9.28
N GLN A 410 5.08 27.46 -9.76
CA GLN A 410 6.52 27.16 -9.67
C GLN A 410 7.02 27.05 -8.22
N PHE A 411 6.38 27.71 -7.25
CA PHE A 411 6.70 27.53 -5.83
C PHE A 411 6.37 26.11 -5.37
N LEU A 412 5.13 25.69 -5.67
CA LEU A 412 4.66 24.36 -5.30
C LEU A 412 5.49 23.27 -5.99
N HIS A 413 5.80 23.42 -7.27
CA HIS A 413 6.56 22.42 -8.02
C HIS A 413 8.06 22.40 -7.72
N GLY A 414 8.64 23.56 -7.44
CA GLY A 414 10.07 23.74 -7.20
C GLY A 414 10.44 23.48 -5.74
N PRO A 415 10.58 24.52 -4.90
CA PRO A 415 11.00 24.36 -3.51
C PRO A 415 10.17 23.37 -2.68
N CYS A 416 8.84 23.35 -2.86
CA CYS A 416 7.98 22.40 -2.15
C CYS A 416 8.02 20.99 -2.77
N GLN A 417 8.61 20.80 -3.93
CA GLN A 417 8.70 19.49 -4.60
C GLN A 417 7.33 18.80 -4.72
N ARG A 418 6.30 19.60 -5.04
CA ARG A 418 4.89 19.24 -5.15
C ARG A 418 4.14 18.95 -3.86
N ILE A 419 4.78 19.06 -2.69
CA ILE A 419 4.12 18.84 -1.40
C ILE A 419 4.54 19.87 -0.38
N VAL A 420 3.56 20.55 0.20
CA VAL A 420 3.73 21.28 1.45
C VAL A 420 3.33 20.33 2.57
N TRP A 421 4.24 20.03 3.47
CA TRP A 421 3.99 19.14 4.61
C TRP A 421 3.53 19.94 5.84
N SER A 422 2.86 19.29 6.79
CA SER A 422 2.45 19.93 8.04
C SER A 422 3.63 20.49 8.86
N SER A 423 4.85 19.97 8.69
CA SER A 423 6.04 20.53 9.34
C SER A 423 6.78 21.60 8.51
N ASP A 424 6.25 21.95 7.33
CA ASP A 424 6.71 23.10 6.52
C ASP A 424 6.10 24.42 6.95
N ILE A 425 5.06 24.39 7.79
CA ILE A 425 4.28 25.55 8.19
C ILE A 425 4.36 25.72 9.71
N THR A 426 4.01 26.91 10.20
CA THR A 426 3.87 27.14 11.64
C THR A 426 2.61 26.48 12.20
N ASP A 427 2.55 26.25 13.52
CA ASP A 427 1.34 25.74 14.18
C ASP A 427 0.13 26.64 13.94
N GLU A 428 0.35 27.97 13.89
CA GLU A 428 -0.68 28.96 13.56
C GLU A 428 -1.22 28.73 12.13
N ALA A 429 -0.34 28.55 11.16
CA ALA A 429 -0.74 28.28 9.79
C ALA A 429 -1.45 26.93 9.64
N ASN A 430 -1.02 25.91 10.40
CA ASN A 430 -1.67 24.61 10.43
C ASN A 430 -3.10 24.69 10.99
N GLY A 431 -3.29 25.45 12.07
CA GLY A 431 -4.61 25.71 12.66
C GLY A 431 -5.53 26.45 11.68
N PHE A 432 -5.01 27.49 11.01
CA PHE A 432 -5.78 28.23 10.01
C PHE A 432 -6.17 27.36 8.82
N TRP A 433 -5.25 26.55 8.31
CA TRP A 433 -5.55 25.63 7.22
C TRP A 433 -6.59 24.58 7.60
N GLY A 434 -6.51 24.02 8.82
CA GLY A 434 -7.54 23.12 9.32
C GLY A 434 -8.93 23.77 9.31
N TYR A 435 -9.02 25.01 9.78
CA TYR A 435 -10.27 25.77 9.83
C TYR A 435 -10.77 26.17 8.42
N TYR A 436 -9.94 26.88 7.66
CA TYR A 436 -10.33 27.55 6.41
C TYR A 436 -10.23 26.65 5.18
N TYR A 437 -9.12 25.91 5.05
CA TYR A 437 -8.83 25.10 3.86
C TYR A 437 -9.53 23.74 3.92
N LYS A 438 -9.47 23.06 5.07
CA LYS A 438 -10.17 21.78 5.30
C LYS A 438 -11.62 21.96 5.78
N GLY A 439 -11.98 23.15 6.26
CA GLY A 439 -13.34 23.47 6.67
C GLY A 439 -13.71 23.02 8.09
N PHE A 440 -12.74 22.63 8.92
CA PHE A 440 -13.02 22.16 10.28
C PHE A 440 -13.47 23.33 11.17
N GLY A 441 -14.79 23.49 11.32
CA GLY A 441 -15.40 24.54 12.13
C GLY A 441 -15.70 25.86 11.40
N ALA A 442 -15.29 25.99 10.14
CA ALA A 442 -15.68 27.12 9.30
C ALA A 442 -17.07 26.92 8.66
N PRO A 443 -17.93 27.96 8.61
CA PRO A 443 -19.14 27.96 7.79
C PRO A 443 -18.82 27.62 6.34
N ASP A 444 -19.71 26.88 5.65
CA ASP A 444 -19.48 26.39 4.28
C ASP A 444 -19.11 27.52 3.30
N ASP A 445 -19.75 28.68 3.43
CA ASP A 445 -19.56 29.89 2.59
C ASP A 445 -18.31 30.69 2.93
N GLN A 446 -17.54 30.26 3.94
CA GLN A 446 -16.29 30.88 4.37
C GLN A 446 -15.09 29.96 4.19
N ARG A 447 -15.26 28.83 3.49
CA ARG A 447 -14.18 27.88 3.21
C ARG A 447 -13.42 28.28 1.95
N TRP A 448 -12.19 27.79 1.87
CA TRP A 448 -11.32 27.94 0.71
C TRP A 448 -12.03 27.69 -0.62
N GLN A 449 -12.80 26.60 -0.73
CA GLN A 449 -13.50 26.26 -1.96
C GLN A 449 -14.59 27.26 -2.34
N ALA A 450 -15.31 27.83 -1.36
CA ALA A 450 -16.32 28.86 -1.60
C ALA A 450 -15.69 30.16 -2.07
N ASP A 451 -14.56 30.56 -1.47
CA ASP A 451 -13.84 31.76 -1.89
C ASP A 451 -13.21 31.59 -3.29
N ILE A 452 -12.69 30.41 -3.64
CA ILE A 452 -12.25 30.09 -5.00
C ILE A 452 -13.41 30.17 -6.00
N GLN A 453 -14.57 29.62 -5.65
CA GLN A 453 -15.77 29.71 -6.48
C GLN A 453 -16.22 31.17 -6.65
N ALA A 454 -16.16 32.00 -5.61
CA ALA A 454 -16.54 33.40 -5.68
C ALA A 454 -15.61 34.24 -6.56
N VAL A 455 -14.29 33.98 -6.51
CA VAL A 455 -13.30 34.77 -7.25
C VAL A 455 -13.13 34.27 -8.69
N PHE A 456 -13.11 32.95 -8.90
CA PHE A 456 -12.77 32.35 -10.20
C PHE A 456 -13.93 31.59 -10.86
N GLY A 457 -15.04 31.35 -10.16
CA GLY A 457 -16.23 30.64 -10.66
C GLY A 457 -16.26 29.15 -10.32
N SER A 458 -15.15 28.42 -10.48
CA SER A 458 -15.00 27.02 -10.04
C SER A 458 -13.54 26.68 -9.84
N SER A 459 -13.24 25.69 -8.99
CA SER A 459 -11.87 25.19 -8.86
C SER A 459 -11.46 24.43 -10.12
N ASN A 460 -10.20 24.57 -10.53
CA ASN A 460 -9.64 23.84 -11.66
C ASN A 460 -9.75 22.31 -11.54
N HIS A 461 -9.94 21.78 -10.32
CA HIS A 461 -10.23 20.35 -10.09
C HIS A 461 -11.57 19.87 -10.66
N PHE A 462 -12.55 20.77 -10.82
CA PHE A 462 -13.91 20.43 -11.25
C PHE A 462 -14.28 21.04 -12.60
N ARG A 463 -13.33 21.67 -13.29
CA ARG A 463 -13.56 22.27 -14.61
C ARG A 463 -13.43 21.24 -15.71
N ASP A 464 -14.37 21.28 -16.64
CA ASP A 464 -14.31 20.51 -17.88
C ASP A 464 -13.12 20.95 -18.75
N PRO A 465 -12.64 20.12 -19.71
CA PRO A 465 -11.46 20.43 -20.52
C PRO A 465 -11.56 21.71 -21.36
N ASP A 466 -12.78 22.13 -21.73
CA ASP A 466 -13.09 23.29 -22.57
C ASP A 466 -13.41 24.57 -21.77
N GLU A 467 -13.57 24.47 -20.45
CA GLU A 467 -13.73 25.63 -19.58
C GLU A 467 -12.39 26.37 -19.36
N ALA A 468 -12.42 27.70 -19.42
CA ALA A 468 -11.25 28.51 -19.09
C ALA A 468 -10.78 28.20 -17.67
N ARG A 469 -9.49 27.97 -17.44
CA ARG A 469 -8.92 27.65 -16.12
C ARG A 469 -8.41 28.90 -15.41
N THR A 470 -8.36 28.87 -14.09
CA THR A 470 -7.62 29.86 -13.29
C THR A 470 -6.15 29.86 -13.77
N PRO A 471 -5.59 30.99 -14.23
CA PRO A 471 -4.23 31.03 -14.77
C PRO A 471 -3.17 31.12 -13.66
N ASP A 472 -2.02 30.50 -13.87
CA ASP A 472 -0.85 30.66 -12.98
C ASP A 472 -0.18 32.01 -13.21
N SER A 473 -0.64 33.04 -12.48
CA SER A 473 -0.20 34.42 -12.63
C SER A 473 -0.29 35.19 -11.31
N TRP A 474 0.52 36.26 -11.20
CA TRP A 474 0.43 37.18 -10.06
C TRP A 474 -0.88 37.96 -10.02
N GLU A 475 -1.50 38.24 -11.18
CA GLU A 475 -2.81 38.89 -11.24
C GLU A 475 -3.91 38.01 -10.61
N ALA A 476 -3.93 36.72 -10.96
CA ALA A 476 -4.85 35.77 -10.33
C ALA A 476 -4.55 35.56 -8.84
N PHE A 477 -3.28 35.48 -8.45
CA PHE A 477 -2.89 35.43 -7.04
C PHE A 477 -3.40 36.66 -6.27
N ASP A 478 -3.17 37.87 -6.81
CA ASP A 478 -3.57 39.12 -6.19
C ASP A 478 -5.11 39.26 -6.09
N ALA A 479 -5.87 38.56 -6.93
CA ALA A 479 -7.34 38.52 -6.85
C ALA A 479 -7.84 37.74 -5.61
N ILE A 480 -7.15 36.68 -5.18
CA ILE A 480 -7.58 35.84 -4.05
C ILE A 480 -6.85 36.17 -2.74
N ALA A 481 -5.61 36.68 -2.80
CA ALA A 481 -4.78 36.95 -1.62
C ALA A 481 -5.42 37.87 -0.56
N PRO A 482 -6.17 38.94 -0.91
CA PRO A 482 -6.87 39.77 0.07
C PRO A 482 -7.93 38.99 0.85
N THR A 483 -8.64 38.08 0.19
CA THR A 483 -9.65 37.22 0.83
C THR A 483 -8.99 36.28 1.83
N ILE A 484 -7.86 35.64 1.46
CA ILE A 484 -7.10 34.80 2.39
C ILE A 484 -6.68 35.59 3.64
N ALA A 485 -6.16 36.81 3.44
CA ALA A 485 -5.72 37.68 4.53
C ALA A 485 -6.86 38.08 5.47
N MET A 486 -8.04 38.41 4.90
CA MET A 486 -9.25 38.69 5.66
C MET A 486 -9.66 37.48 6.52
N ARG A 487 -9.76 36.29 5.91
CA ARG A 487 -10.13 35.04 6.60
C ARG A 487 -9.15 34.68 7.72
N PHE A 488 -7.86 34.90 7.48
CA PHE A 488 -6.82 34.67 8.49
C PHE A 488 -6.98 35.60 9.69
N ALA A 489 -7.26 36.88 9.44
CA ALA A 489 -7.49 37.86 10.51
C ALA A 489 -8.76 37.56 11.31
N GLU A 490 -9.86 37.18 10.63
CA GLU A 490 -11.12 36.75 11.26
C GLU A 490 -10.88 35.53 12.15
N TRP A 491 -10.25 34.48 11.63
CA TRP A 491 -9.93 33.28 12.40
C TRP A 491 -9.06 33.59 13.63
N ARG A 492 -7.99 34.40 13.47
CA ARG A 492 -7.17 34.82 14.61
C ARG A 492 -7.95 35.58 15.67
N ALA A 493 -8.93 36.40 15.29
CA ALA A 493 -9.77 37.11 16.23
C ALA A 493 -10.65 36.15 17.06
N THR A 494 -11.09 35.03 16.47
CA THR A 494 -11.84 34.01 17.21
C THR A 494 -11.00 33.32 18.29
N LEU A 495 -9.71 33.07 18.02
CA LEU A 495 -8.78 32.50 19.01
C LEU A 495 -8.48 33.44 20.18
N ALA A 496 -8.60 34.76 19.98
CA ALA A 496 -8.38 35.75 21.03
C ALA A 496 -9.63 35.99 21.90
N ALA A 497 -10.81 35.55 21.43
CA ALA A 497 -12.09 35.75 22.09
C ALA A 497 -12.55 34.53 22.92
N GLY A 498 -11.95 33.36 22.69
CA GLY A 498 -12.12 32.16 23.51
C GLY A 498 -10.94 31.98 24.45
#